data_AF-A0A267EA94-F1
#
_entry.id   AF-A0A267EA94-F1
#
_cell.length_a   1.000
_cell.length_b   1.000
_cell.length_c   1.000
_cell.angle_alpha   90.00
_cell.angle_beta   90.00
_cell.angle_gamma   90.00
#
_symmetry.space_group_name_H-M   'P 1'
#
loop_
_entity.id
_entity.type
_entity.pdbx_description
1 polymer ?
#
loop_
_entity_poly.entity_id
_entity_poly.type
_entity_poly.pdbx_seq_one_letter_code
_entity_poly.pdbx_strand_id
1 'polypeptide(L)'
;SKQLTRKRKSTDELELVARRLLGNKIVSPPAQRRLLSDWQFSDYFRSQSDALEYYKRCCHGDSCLEPSKLPPLVMSSESASLGYQGQRLYFVCDLQTGIDYLLGHPVGRRHLYELIPEGSRCRLYFDLEFDRLSNPDLDGSMATDILLGFIRNLLTVAFGDTGATHSDWMEAVQLDASTDQKFSRHVIFPNVGRPPSPYPEVDRHFLVTVMSNQGQLRMWSYCPANQILTLFPSNYRYCHRVERHHRSNHVYFLVNLVEQSFEQRCFDPDCHKYRSNAFPLPAELFPWNFLTD
;
A
#
# COMPACT_ATOMS: atom_id res chain seq x y z
N SER A 1 -22.47 -7.20 -19.72
CA SER A 1 -21.83 -5.91 -20.01
C SER A 1 -21.91 -5.03 -18.76
N LYS A 2 -20.92 -5.12 -17.85
CA LYS A 2 -20.80 -4.18 -16.72
C LYS A 2 -19.81 -3.11 -17.17
N GLN A 3 -20.28 -1.90 -17.44
CA GLN A 3 -19.42 -0.75 -17.72
C GLN A 3 -18.45 -0.57 -16.54
N LEU A 4 -17.16 -0.74 -16.81
CA LEU A 4 -16.08 -0.38 -15.90
C LEU A 4 -16.19 1.13 -15.65
N THR A 5 -16.56 1.50 -14.43
CA THR A 5 -16.59 2.90 -14.02
C THR A 5 -15.16 3.41 -13.92
N ARG A 6 -14.71 4.14 -14.94
CA ARG A 6 -13.47 4.93 -14.90
C ARG A 6 -13.60 5.99 -13.82
N LYS A 7 -13.00 5.77 -12.65
CA LYS A 7 -12.79 6.83 -11.66
C LYS A 7 -11.44 7.50 -11.93
N ARG A 8 -11.45 8.51 -12.80
CA ARG A 8 -10.35 9.47 -12.90
C ARG A 8 -10.42 10.32 -11.63
N LYS A 9 -9.46 10.17 -10.72
CA LYS A 9 -9.38 11.03 -9.53
C LYS A 9 -8.78 12.37 -9.92
N SER A 10 -9.44 13.48 -9.60
CA SER A 10 -8.82 14.80 -9.76
C SER A 10 -7.59 14.95 -8.87
N THR A 11 -6.72 15.91 -9.16
CA THR A 11 -5.57 16.25 -8.30
C THR A 11 -6.00 16.50 -6.85
N ASP A 12 -7.14 17.16 -6.67
CA ASP A 12 -7.75 17.41 -5.36
C ASP A 12 -8.25 16.12 -4.70
N GLU A 13 -8.75 15.16 -5.47
CA GLU A 13 -9.15 13.85 -4.97
C GLU A 13 -7.95 12.97 -4.59
N LEU A 14 -6.83 13.08 -5.31
CA LEU A 14 -5.57 12.42 -4.94
C LEU A 14 -5.01 13.03 -3.64
N GLU A 15 -5.07 14.35 -3.50
CA GLU A 15 -4.69 15.03 -2.27
C GLU A 15 -5.62 14.66 -1.10
N LEU A 16 -6.92 14.54 -1.35
CA LEU A 16 -7.90 14.06 -0.36
C LEU A 16 -7.69 12.58 0.02
N VAL A 17 -7.30 11.74 -0.95
CA VAL A 17 -6.95 10.33 -0.70
C VAL A 17 -5.66 10.23 0.10
N ALA A 18 -4.64 11.02 -0.22
CA ALA A 18 -3.42 11.14 0.58
C ALA A 18 -3.79 11.56 2.01
N ARG A 19 -4.50 12.69 2.19
CA ARG A 19 -4.97 13.16 3.50
C ARG A 19 -5.82 12.12 4.26
N ARG A 20 -6.63 11.31 3.57
CA ARG A 20 -7.39 10.20 4.19
C ARG A 20 -6.53 9.01 4.60
N LEU A 21 -5.52 8.65 3.81
CA LEU A 21 -4.58 7.56 4.13
C LEU A 21 -3.74 7.90 5.36
N LEU A 22 -3.46 9.19 5.59
CA LEU A 22 -2.71 9.69 6.76
C LEU A 22 -3.59 9.85 8.02
N GLY A 23 -4.90 9.55 7.92
CA GLY A 23 -5.90 9.82 8.95
C GLY A 23 -6.16 11.32 9.11
N ASN A 24 -7.38 11.71 9.49
CA ASN A 24 -7.76 13.11 9.77
C ASN A 24 -7.06 13.70 11.02
N LYS A 25 -5.75 13.54 11.16
CA LYS A 25 -4.98 14.53 11.87
C LYS A 25 -4.99 15.76 10.98
N ILE A 26 -5.78 16.75 11.36
CA ILE A 26 -5.27 18.11 11.29
C ILE A 26 -3.99 18.05 12.12
N VAL A 27 -2.88 17.72 11.47
CA VAL A 27 -1.58 18.08 12.00
C VAL A 27 -1.62 19.59 11.89
N SER A 28 -2.07 20.24 12.97
CA SER A 28 -1.56 21.57 13.29
C SER A 28 -0.10 21.51 12.90
N PRO A 29 0.40 22.39 12.01
CA PRO A 29 1.80 22.34 11.62
C PRO A 29 2.57 22.16 12.92
N PRO A 30 3.39 21.10 13.07
CA PRO A 30 3.99 20.81 14.35
C PRO A 30 4.53 22.13 14.87
N ALA A 31 4.27 22.45 16.14
CA ALA A 31 4.74 23.70 16.75
C ALA A 31 6.28 23.85 16.68
N GLN A 32 6.98 22.91 16.06
CA GLN A 32 8.25 23.08 15.41
C GLN A 32 8.09 22.71 13.93
N ARG A 33 7.81 23.71 13.08
CA ARG A 33 8.25 23.64 11.68
C ARG A 33 9.75 23.37 11.77
N ARG A 34 10.18 22.14 11.50
CA ARG A 34 11.45 22.01 10.78
C ARG A 34 11.18 22.66 9.45
N LEU A 35 11.55 23.93 9.32
CA LEU A 35 11.56 24.59 8.03
C LEU A 35 12.36 23.69 7.07
N LEU A 36 12.14 23.78 5.76
CA LEU A 36 13.02 23.11 4.78
C LEU A 36 14.52 23.41 5.03
N SER A 37 14.84 24.48 5.78
CA SER A 37 16.17 24.82 6.29
C SER A 37 16.73 23.94 7.41
N ASP A 38 15.88 23.16 8.10
CA ASP A 38 16.27 22.32 9.25
C ASP A 38 16.45 20.85 8.87
N TRP A 39 16.21 20.50 7.60
CA TRP A 39 16.70 19.25 7.02
C TRP A 39 18.19 19.40 6.83
N GLN A 40 18.99 18.91 7.78
CA GLN A 40 20.42 18.85 7.59
C GLN A 40 20.69 17.98 6.35
N PHE A 41 21.46 18.50 5.40
CA PHE A 41 21.87 17.83 4.17
C PHE A 41 22.52 16.43 4.39
N SER A 42 22.79 16.04 5.64
CA SER A 42 23.36 14.76 6.07
C SER A 42 22.47 13.54 5.81
N ASP A 43 21.16 13.71 5.62
CA ASP A 43 20.22 12.60 5.43
C ASP A 43 19.95 12.26 3.94
N TYR A 44 20.61 12.97 3.02
CA TYR A 44 20.51 12.75 1.59
C TYR A 44 21.81 12.16 1.03
N PHE A 45 21.67 11.15 0.20
CA PHE A 45 22.76 10.55 -0.56
C PHE A 45 22.79 11.17 -1.96
N ARG A 46 24.00 11.49 -2.42
CA ARG A 46 24.23 11.88 -3.83
C ARG A 46 24.30 10.67 -4.76
N SER A 47 24.67 9.51 -4.22
CA SER A 47 24.74 8.26 -4.96
C SER A 47 23.55 7.37 -4.64
N GLN A 48 22.97 6.78 -5.68
CA GLN A 48 21.96 5.73 -5.55
C GLN A 48 22.50 4.52 -4.79
N SER A 49 23.76 4.13 -5.03
CA SER A 49 24.38 2.97 -4.37
C SER A 49 24.41 3.14 -2.86
N ASP A 50 24.76 4.34 -2.40
CA ASP A 50 24.97 4.63 -0.98
C ASP A 50 23.63 4.63 -0.23
N ALA A 51 22.59 5.16 -0.86
CA ALA A 51 21.23 5.09 -0.33
C ALA A 51 20.73 3.64 -0.22
N LEU A 52 20.99 2.80 -1.23
CA LEU A 52 20.61 1.39 -1.23
C LEU A 52 21.40 0.58 -0.19
N GLU A 53 22.68 0.90 0.01
CA GLU A 53 23.49 0.27 1.05
C GLU A 53 23.00 0.64 2.45
N TYR A 54 22.71 1.93 2.68
CA TYR A 54 22.11 2.39 3.93
C TYR A 54 20.75 1.73 4.19
N TYR A 55 19.89 1.65 3.17
CA TYR A 55 18.62 0.93 3.25
C TYR A 55 18.79 -0.53 3.69
N LYS A 56 19.74 -1.25 3.11
CA LYS A 56 20.02 -2.65 3.50
C LYS A 56 20.41 -2.74 4.97
N ARG A 57 21.28 -1.85 5.46
CA ARG A 57 21.65 -1.80 6.90
C ARG A 57 20.44 -1.57 7.80
N CYS A 58 19.52 -0.69 7.41
CA CYS A 58 18.27 -0.47 8.13
C CYS A 58 17.38 -1.72 8.18
N CYS A 59 17.28 -2.47 7.08
CA CYS A 59 16.50 -3.71 7.02
C CYS A 59 17.10 -4.86 7.85
N HIS A 60 18.40 -4.85 8.11
CA HIS A 60 19.10 -5.88 8.90
C HIS A 60 19.17 -5.58 10.41
N GLY A 61 18.60 -4.46 10.87
CA GLY A 61 18.49 -4.13 12.30
C GLY A 61 19.65 -3.29 12.86
N ASP A 62 20.55 -2.79 12.03
CA ASP A 62 21.72 -2.00 12.44
C ASP A 62 21.45 -0.47 12.50
N SER A 63 20.18 -0.03 12.40
CA SER A 63 19.84 1.41 12.30
C SER A 63 19.14 1.99 13.52
N CYS A 64 19.35 3.30 13.73
CA CYS A 64 18.78 4.15 14.76
C CYS A 64 17.29 4.51 14.57
N LEU A 65 16.60 3.92 13.59
CA LEU A 65 15.17 4.13 13.39
C LEU A 65 14.42 3.21 14.36
N GLU A 66 13.74 3.82 15.33
CA GLU A 66 12.75 3.15 16.19
C GLU A 66 11.87 2.22 15.33
N PRO A 67 11.62 0.97 15.74
CA PRO A 67 10.87 -0.01 14.96
C PRO A 67 9.39 0.38 14.83
N SER A 68 9.10 1.36 13.97
CA SER A 68 7.76 1.80 13.62
C SER A 68 7.22 0.99 12.44
N LYS A 69 6.88 -0.28 12.71
CA LYS A 69 5.82 -1.09 12.06
C LYS A 69 5.84 -1.34 10.54
N LEU A 70 6.65 -0.69 9.70
CA LEU A 70 6.77 -0.97 8.25
C LEU A 70 8.22 -0.79 7.78
N PRO A 71 8.69 -1.55 6.77
CA PRO A 71 10.05 -1.39 6.25
C PRO A 71 10.24 0.01 5.64
N PRO A 72 11.44 0.60 5.75
CA PRO A 72 11.73 1.89 5.13
C PRO A 72 11.60 1.81 3.60
N LEU A 73 11.49 2.97 2.95
CA LEU A 73 11.48 3.13 1.51
C LEU A 73 12.74 3.89 1.09
N VAL A 74 13.20 3.63 -0.13
CA VAL A 74 14.24 4.42 -0.77
C VAL A 74 13.55 5.34 -1.77
N MET A 75 13.77 6.63 -1.64
CA MET A 75 13.17 7.66 -2.48
C MET A 75 14.25 8.45 -3.19
N SER A 76 13.89 9.05 -4.33
CA SER A 76 14.71 10.07 -4.97
C SER A 76 13.88 11.28 -5.39
N SER A 77 14.51 12.45 -5.33
CA SER A 77 13.91 13.73 -5.70
C SER A 77 14.81 14.48 -6.66
N GLU A 78 14.21 15.16 -7.64
CA GLU A 78 14.96 16.02 -8.56
C GLU A 78 15.41 17.30 -7.83
N SER A 79 16.71 17.62 -7.92
CA SER A 79 17.29 18.75 -7.22
C SER A 79 17.88 19.76 -8.20
N ALA A 80 17.15 20.85 -8.45
CA ALA A 80 17.66 21.99 -9.23
C ALA A 80 18.92 22.63 -8.59
N SER A 81 19.09 22.49 -7.27
CA SER A 81 20.25 22.96 -6.50
C SER A 81 21.54 22.18 -6.73
N LEU A 82 21.51 21.05 -7.46
CA LEU A 82 22.72 20.30 -7.84
C LEU A 82 23.38 20.80 -9.14
N GLY A 83 22.86 21.88 -9.74
CA GLY A 83 23.54 22.60 -10.83
C GLY A 83 23.33 22.02 -12.24
N TYR A 84 22.64 20.88 -12.39
CA TYR A 84 22.32 20.27 -13.68
C TYR A 84 20.87 19.75 -13.72
N GLN A 85 20.18 19.92 -14.85
CA GLN A 85 18.83 19.33 -15.05
C GLN A 85 18.91 17.81 -14.98
N GLY A 86 18.03 17.18 -14.18
CA GLY A 86 17.90 15.72 -14.08
C GLY A 86 18.75 15.03 -13.01
N GLN A 87 19.61 15.74 -12.27
CA GLN A 87 20.29 15.11 -11.12
C GLN A 87 19.34 14.90 -9.94
N ARG A 88 19.49 13.73 -9.29
CA ARG A 88 18.64 13.27 -8.20
C ARG A 88 19.41 13.23 -6.89
N LEU A 89 18.74 13.61 -5.81
CA LEU A 89 19.14 13.26 -4.45
C LEU A 89 18.33 12.04 -4.01
N TYR A 90 18.96 11.18 -3.23
CA TYR A 90 18.37 9.96 -2.72
C TYR A 90 18.25 10.04 -1.20
N PHE A 91 17.23 9.42 -0.63
CA PHE A 91 17.06 9.38 0.82
C PHE A 91 16.25 8.15 1.24
N VAL A 92 16.41 7.72 2.48
CA VAL A 92 15.72 6.55 3.05
C VAL A 92 14.78 7.04 4.14
N CYS A 93 13.49 6.73 4.02
CA CYS A 93 12.47 7.23 4.93
C CYS A 93 11.30 6.26 5.06
N ASP A 94 10.46 6.42 6.09
CA ASP A 94 9.15 5.76 6.09
C ASP A 94 8.18 6.41 5.07
N LEU A 95 7.05 5.74 4.82
CA LEU A 95 6.04 6.21 3.86
C LEU A 95 5.45 7.58 4.24
N GLN A 96 5.22 7.82 5.53
CA GLN A 96 4.64 9.07 6.01
C GLN A 96 5.57 10.24 5.70
N THR A 97 6.84 10.08 6.04
CA THR A 97 7.90 11.06 5.79
C THR A 97 8.05 11.37 4.30
N GLY A 98 7.98 10.35 3.44
CA GLY A 98 8.02 10.54 1.98
C GLY A 98 6.83 11.34 1.45
N ILE A 99 5.62 11.09 1.99
CA ILE A 99 4.42 11.85 1.61
C ILE A 99 4.50 13.29 2.12
N ASP A 100 4.97 13.51 3.35
CA ASP A 100 5.13 14.84 3.92
C ASP A 100 6.16 15.66 3.13
N TYR A 101 7.27 15.03 2.70
CA TYR A 101 8.23 15.63 1.78
C TYR A 101 7.56 16.06 0.48
N LEU A 102 6.78 15.18 -0.16
CA LEU A 102 6.07 15.48 -1.41
C LEU A 102 5.09 16.66 -1.25
N LEU A 103 4.25 16.63 -0.21
CA LEU A 103 3.21 17.62 0.02
C LEU A 103 3.77 18.98 0.46
N GLY A 104 4.95 18.99 1.08
CA GLY A 104 5.69 20.21 1.42
C GLY A 104 6.19 21.00 0.20
N HIS A 105 6.25 20.39 -0.99
CA HIS A 105 6.65 21.06 -2.22
C HIS A 105 5.45 21.63 -2.99
N PRO A 106 5.60 22.80 -3.65
CA PRO A 106 4.60 23.33 -4.58
C PRO A 106 4.25 22.29 -5.65
N VAL A 107 3.01 22.28 -6.14
CA VAL A 107 2.49 21.26 -7.07
C VAL A 107 3.41 21.01 -8.27
N GLY A 108 3.98 22.06 -8.88
CA GLY A 108 4.91 21.95 -10.01
C GLY A 108 6.35 21.55 -9.67
N ARG A 109 6.63 21.19 -8.41
CA ARG A 109 7.95 20.70 -7.94
C ARG A 109 7.84 19.38 -7.17
N ARG A 110 6.71 18.69 -7.32
CA ARG A 110 6.43 17.39 -6.67
C ARG A 110 7.06 16.25 -7.49
N HIS A 111 8.38 16.27 -7.65
CA HIS A 111 9.14 15.27 -8.40
C HIS A 111 9.79 14.27 -7.44
N LEU A 112 9.02 13.28 -7.00
CA LEU A 112 9.47 12.23 -6.09
C LEU A 112 9.28 10.86 -6.74
N TYR A 113 10.30 10.02 -6.63
CA TYR A 113 10.33 8.69 -7.23
C TYR A 113 10.67 7.65 -6.17
N GLU A 114 9.90 6.57 -6.13
CA GLU A 114 10.25 5.37 -5.37
C GLU A 114 11.36 4.61 -6.10
N LEU A 115 12.39 4.21 -5.37
CA LEU A 115 13.37 3.24 -5.84
C LEU A 115 12.97 1.87 -5.34
N ILE A 116 12.71 0.95 -6.27
CA ILE A 116 12.44 -0.46 -5.97
C ILE A 116 13.80 -1.19 -5.91
N PRO A 117 14.27 -1.63 -4.73
CA PRO A 117 15.56 -2.28 -4.61
C PRO A 117 15.58 -3.62 -5.36
N GLU A 118 16.71 -3.95 -5.98
CA GLU A 118 16.92 -5.24 -6.63
C GLU A 118 16.72 -6.40 -5.64
N GLY A 119 16.03 -7.46 -6.08
CA GLY A 119 15.72 -8.63 -5.25
C GLY A 119 14.62 -8.40 -4.20
N SER A 120 14.09 -7.19 -4.07
CA SER A 120 12.95 -6.93 -3.18
C SER A 120 11.63 -7.42 -3.77
N ARG A 121 10.68 -7.79 -2.90
CA ARG A 121 9.31 -8.06 -3.34
C ARG A 121 8.67 -6.77 -3.85
N CYS A 122 8.19 -6.76 -5.08
CA CYS A 122 7.46 -5.64 -5.66
C CYS A 122 6.06 -6.06 -6.13
N ARG A 123 5.21 -5.07 -6.41
CA ARG A 123 3.91 -5.30 -7.07
C ARG A 123 4.16 -5.53 -8.56
N LEU A 124 3.27 -6.26 -9.23
CA LEU A 124 3.26 -6.25 -10.70
C LEU A 124 2.86 -4.85 -11.19
N TYR A 125 3.70 -4.22 -12.01
CA TYR A 125 3.44 -2.89 -12.57
C TYR A 125 3.88 -2.80 -14.03
N PHE A 126 3.30 -1.83 -14.75
CA PHE A 126 3.65 -1.48 -16.11
C PHE A 126 3.75 0.04 -16.23
N ASP A 127 4.70 0.49 -17.03
CA ASP A 127 4.79 1.86 -17.51
C ASP A 127 4.46 1.87 -18.99
N LEU A 128 3.33 2.47 -19.37
CA LEU A 128 2.81 2.45 -20.73
C LEU A 128 2.95 3.84 -21.33
N GLU A 129 3.68 3.93 -22.44
CA GLU A 129 3.88 5.21 -23.11
C GLU A 129 4.02 5.09 -24.63
N PHE A 130 3.56 6.12 -25.33
CA PHE A 130 3.88 6.35 -26.74
C PHE A 130 3.72 7.84 -27.10
N ASP A 131 4.45 8.28 -28.11
CA ASP A 131 4.31 9.61 -28.70
C ASP A 131 3.04 9.69 -29.57
N ARG A 132 2.19 10.68 -29.33
CA ARG A 132 0.88 10.78 -29.99
C ARG A 132 0.99 11.24 -31.44
N LEU A 133 1.95 12.11 -31.75
CA LEU A 133 2.15 12.62 -33.11
C LEU A 133 2.62 11.51 -34.05
N SER A 134 3.48 10.62 -33.55
CA SER A 134 3.99 9.45 -34.27
C SER A 134 2.97 8.33 -34.37
N ASN A 135 1.90 8.36 -33.57
CA ASN A 135 0.88 7.30 -33.49
C ASN A 135 -0.54 7.90 -33.47
N PRO A 136 -0.95 8.62 -34.54
CA PRO A 136 -2.20 9.38 -34.56
C PRO A 136 -3.45 8.50 -34.46
N ASP A 137 -3.36 7.25 -34.93
CA ASP A 137 -4.47 6.30 -34.97
C ASP A 137 -4.58 5.41 -33.72
N LEU A 138 -3.60 5.50 -32.80
CA LEU A 138 -3.61 4.66 -31.59
C LEU A 138 -4.47 5.28 -30.48
N ASP A 139 -5.56 4.59 -30.15
CA ASP A 139 -6.29 4.84 -28.91
C ASP A 139 -5.60 4.14 -27.73
N GLY A 140 -4.80 4.91 -26.98
CA GLY A 140 -4.11 4.42 -25.79
C GLY A 140 -5.05 3.89 -24.70
N SER A 141 -6.30 4.35 -24.64
CA SER A 141 -7.32 3.78 -23.76
C SER A 141 -7.66 2.35 -24.14
N MET A 142 -8.02 2.14 -25.40
CA MET A 142 -8.37 0.83 -25.92
C MET A 142 -7.16 -0.13 -25.85
N ALA A 143 -5.96 0.34 -26.19
CA ALA A 143 -4.73 -0.44 -26.08
C ALA A 143 -4.46 -0.89 -24.63
N THR A 144 -4.67 0.01 -23.66
CA THR A 144 -4.57 -0.35 -22.23
C THR A 144 -5.57 -1.44 -21.86
N ASP A 145 -6.84 -1.29 -22.27
CA ASP A 145 -7.89 -2.25 -21.91
C ASP A 145 -7.64 -3.63 -22.51
N ILE A 146 -7.15 -3.70 -23.75
CA ILE A 146 -6.71 -4.95 -24.40
C ILE A 146 -5.56 -5.59 -23.63
N LEU A 147 -4.52 -4.83 -23.30
CA LEU A 147 -3.37 -5.32 -22.53
C LEU A 147 -3.80 -5.87 -21.17
N LEU A 148 -4.66 -5.15 -20.45
CA LEU A 148 -5.18 -5.61 -19.16
C LEU A 148 -5.99 -6.91 -19.29
N GLY A 149 -6.74 -7.08 -20.38
CA GLY A 149 -7.43 -8.33 -20.69
C GLY A 149 -6.46 -9.50 -20.84
N PHE A 150 -5.39 -9.32 -21.63
CA PHE A 150 -4.34 -10.34 -21.79
C PHE A 150 -3.63 -10.66 -20.48
N ILE A 151 -3.24 -9.65 -19.69
CA ILE A 151 -2.58 -9.86 -18.40
C ILE A 151 -3.48 -10.65 -17.46
N ARG A 152 -4.77 -10.32 -17.36
CA ARG A 152 -5.72 -11.07 -16.53
C ARG A 152 -5.80 -12.54 -16.94
N ASN A 153 -5.88 -12.82 -18.24
CA ASN A 153 -5.88 -14.21 -18.73
C ASN A 153 -4.57 -14.93 -18.37
N LEU A 154 -3.41 -14.29 -18.52
CA LEU A 154 -2.13 -14.87 -18.14
C LEU A 154 -2.05 -15.14 -16.63
N LEU A 155 -2.55 -14.22 -15.80
CA LEU A 155 -2.60 -14.38 -14.35
C LEU A 155 -3.50 -15.56 -13.94
N THR A 156 -4.67 -15.72 -14.58
CA THR A 156 -5.55 -16.88 -14.36
C THR A 156 -4.85 -18.18 -14.72
N VAL A 157 -4.11 -18.23 -15.82
CA VAL A 157 -3.37 -19.42 -16.24
C VAL A 157 -2.21 -19.73 -15.29
N ALA A 158 -1.46 -18.70 -14.86
CA ALA A 158 -0.27 -18.86 -14.03
C ALA A 158 -0.58 -19.21 -12.57
N PHE A 159 -1.66 -18.66 -12.01
CA PHE A 159 -2.00 -18.77 -10.58
C PHE A 159 -3.31 -19.52 -10.30
N GLY A 160 -4.02 -19.95 -11.34
CA GLY A 160 -5.33 -20.57 -11.23
C GLY A 160 -6.47 -19.56 -11.06
N ASP A 161 -7.70 -20.04 -11.13
CA ASP A 161 -8.87 -19.24 -10.78
C ASP A 161 -9.01 -19.19 -9.25
N THR A 162 -8.31 -18.25 -8.62
CA THR A 162 -8.45 -17.97 -7.18
C THR A 162 -9.73 -17.17 -6.87
N GLY A 163 -10.69 -17.11 -7.81
CA GLY A 163 -11.92 -16.34 -7.74
C GLY A 163 -12.83 -16.62 -6.54
N ALA A 164 -12.52 -17.64 -5.73
CA ALA A 164 -13.27 -17.99 -4.53
C ALA A 164 -12.91 -17.17 -3.27
N THR A 165 -11.73 -16.53 -3.19
CA THR A 165 -11.27 -15.88 -1.94
C THR A 165 -11.10 -14.36 -2.02
N HIS A 166 -10.89 -13.78 -3.20
CA HIS A 166 -10.72 -12.33 -3.36
C HIS A 166 -11.23 -11.87 -4.73
N SER A 167 -12.33 -11.09 -4.84
CA SER A 167 -12.81 -10.65 -6.16
C SER A 167 -11.89 -9.64 -6.86
N ASP A 168 -11.03 -8.96 -6.09
CA ASP A 168 -10.27 -7.80 -6.56
C ASP A 168 -8.77 -8.10 -6.75
N TRP A 169 -8.35 -9.37 -6.76
CA TRP A 169 -6.92 -9.71 -6.82
C TRP A 169 -6.25 -9.35 -8.15
N MET A 170 -7.04 -9.31 -9.22
CA MET A 170 -6.62 -8.82 -10.56
C MET A 170 -7.05 -7.37 -10.83
N GLU A 171 -7.56 -6.64 -9.83
CA GLU A 171 -7.88 -5.22 -10.01
C GLU A 171 -6.59 -4.44 -10.24
N ALA A 172 -6.58 -3.56 -11.23
CA ALA A 172 -5.43 -2.73 -11.57
C ALA A 172 -5.73 -1.26 -11.27
N VAL A 173 -4.80 -0.58 -10.60
CA VAL A 173 -4.82 0.87 -10.43
C VAL A 173 -4.15 1.50 -11.64
N GLN A 174 -4.86 2.40 -12.32
CA GLN A 174 -4.34 3.15 -13.46
C GLN A 174 -4.07 4.61 -13.06
N LEU A 175 -2.85 5.08 -13.27
CA LEU A 175 -2.41 6.45 -13.01
C LEU A 175 -2.08 7.10 -14.35
N ASP A 176 -2.89 8.07 -14.77
CA ASP A 176 -2.78 8.73 -16.07
C ASP A 176 -1.96 10.02 -15.97
N ALA A 177 -0.85 10.06 -16.70
CA ALA A 177 0.03 11.22 -16.83
C ALA A 177 0.11 11.69 -18.30
N SER A 178 -0.88 11.35 -19.12
CA SER A 178 -0.92 11.72 -20.52
C SER A 178 -1.04 13.22 -20.73
N THR A 179 -0.37 13.71 -21.76
CA THR A 179 -0.47 15.07 -22.29
C THR A 179 -0.99 15.04 -23.72
N ASP A 180 -1.16 16.21 -24.34
CA ASP A 180 -1.52 16.32 -25.75
C ASP A 180 -0.43 15.79 -26.69
N GLN A 181 0.82 15.68 -26.20
CA GLN A 181 1.96 15.17 -26.97
C GLN A 181 2.24 13.68 -26.69
N LYS A 182 2.04 13.24 -25.45
CA LYS A 182 2.44 11.90 -24.99
C LYS A 182 1.28 11.17 -24.35
N PHE A 183 1.05 9.92 -24.74
CA PHE A 183 0.32 8.99 -23.91
C PHE A 183 1.26 8.45 -22.84
N SER A 184 0.85 8.51 -21.57
CA SER A 184 1.64 8.03 -20.43
C SER A 184 0.71 7.54 -19.34
N ARG A 185 0.85 6.27 -18.95
CA ARG A 185 0.00 5.64 -17.94
C ARG A 185 0.76 4.58 -17.18
N HIS A 186 0.81 4.72 -15.85
CA HIS A 186 1.27 3.65 -14.98
C HIS A 186 0.11 2.75 -14.60
N VAL A 187 0.33 1.44 -14.64
CA VAL A 187 -0.62 0.41 -14.24
C VAL A 187 0.00 -0.39 -13.11
N ILE A 188 -0.69 -0.54 -11.98
CA ILE A 188 -0.19 -1.29 -10.82
C ILE A 188 -1.24 -2.31 -10.38
N PHE A 189 -0.85 -3.57 -10.23
CA PHE A 189 -1.68 -4.64 -9.68
C PHE A 189 -1.31 -4.85 -8.20
N PRO A 190 -2.06 -4.27 -7.24
CA PRO A 190 -1.67 -4.25 -5.83
C PRO A 190 -1.76 -5.61 -5.12
N ASN A 191 -2.55 -6.53 -5.69
CA ASN A 191 -2.97 -7.77 -5.04
C ASN A 191 -2.46 -9.04 -5.77
N VAL A 192 -1.89 -8.90 -6.96
CA VAL A 192 -1.28 -10.03 -7.70
C VAL A 192 -0.08 -10.56 -6.91
N GLY A 193 0.01 -11.88 -6.78
CA GLY A 193 1.09 -12.55 -6.05
C GLY A 193 0.98 -12.44 -4.52
N ARG A 194 -0.17 -11.99 -3.99
CA ARG A 194 -0.50 -12.14 -2.56
C ARG A 194 -1.32 -13.42 -2.38
N PRO A 195 -0.72 -14.55 -1.95
CA PRO A 195 -1.50 -15.73 -1.63
C PRO A 195 -2.46 -15.44 -0.48
N PRO A 196 -3.50 -16.28 -0.27
CA PRO A 196 -4.26 -16.31 0.98
C PRO A 196 -3.32 -16.37 2.19
N SER A 197 -3.83 -16.06 3.39
CA SER A 197 -2.99 -16.27 4.56
C SER A 197 -2.63 -17.77 4.67
N PRO A 198 -1.55 -18.13 5.39
CA PRO A 198 -1.24 -19.53 5.65
C PRO A 198 -2.32 -20.28 6.43
N TYR A 199 -3.39 -19.57 6.86
CA TYR A 199 -4.48 -20.03 7.69
C TYR A 199 -5.83 -19.76 7.01
N PRO A 200 -6.14 -20.46 5.89
CA PRO A 200 -7.36 -20.22 5.10
C PRO A 200 -8.66 -20.45 5.90
N GLU A 201 -8.64 -21.30 6.92
CA GLU A 201 -9.74 -21.54 7.85
C GLU A 201 -10.07 -20.27 8.65
N VAL A 202 -9.02 -19.59 9.13
CA VAL A 202 -9.15 -18.31 9.85
C VAL A 202 -9.64 -17.23 8.89
N ASP A 203 -9.06 -17.13 7.69
CA ASP A 203 -9.50 -16.17 6.67
C ASP A 203 -11.01 -16.32 6.38
N ARG A 204 -11.47 -17.56 6.21
CA ARG A 204 -12.89 -17.89 5.96
C ARG A 204 -13.78 -17.53 7.14
N HIS A 205 -13.36 -17.81 8.38
CA HIS A 205 -14.12 -17.45 9.57
C HIS A 205 -14.30 -15.93 9.69
N PHE A 206 -13.24 -15.17 9.41
CA PHE A 206 -13.33 -13.71 9.44
C PHE A 206 -14.29 -13.19 8.36
N LEU A 207 -14.19 -13.70 7.14
CA LEU A 207 -15.06 -13.29 6.04
C LEU A 207 -16.54 -13.61 6.33
N VAL A 208 -16.83 -14.85 6.73
CA VAL A 208 -18.20 -15.36 6.85
C VAL A 208 -18.85 -14.98 8.18
N THR A 209 -18.12 -15.15 9.29
CA THR A 209 -18.68 -15.01 10.64
C THR A 209 -18.45 -13.61 11.20
N VAL A 210 -17.20 -13.15 11.26
CA VAL A 210 -16.89 -11.85 11.89
C VAL A 210 -17.41 -10.68 11.04
N MET A 211 -17.22 -10.76 9.72
CA MET A 211 -17.62 -9.72 8.78
C MET A 211 -19.00 -9.97 8.18
N SER A 212 -19.65 -11.09 8.48
CA SER A 212 -20.99 -11.42 7.95
C SER A 212 -21.08 -11.34 6.42
N ASN A 213 -20.03 -11.74 5.71
CA ASN A 213 -19.87 -11.60 4.25
C ASN A 213 -19.92 -10.14 3.74
N GLN A 214 -19.69 -9.17 4.61
CA GLN A 214 -19.58 -7.77 4.23
C GLN A 214 -18.11 -7.42 3.96
N GLY A 215 -17.80 -7.14 2.69
CA GLY A 215 -16.43 -6.82 2.27
C GLY A 215 -15.59 -8.07 2.02
N GLN A 216 -14.27 -7.92 2.10
CA GLN A 216 -13.31 -8.99 1.82
C GLN A 216 -12.04 -8.81 2.65
N LEU A 217 -11.25 -9.87 2.81
CA LEU A 217 -9.87 -9.73 3.29
C LEU A 217 -9.02 -9.19 2.14
N ARG A 218 -8.25 -8.12 2.36
CA ARG A 218 -7.40 -7.50 1.33
C ARG A 218 -5.94 -7.90 1.47
N MET A 219 -5.49 -8.01 2.71
CA MET A 219 -4.10 -8.21 3.04
C MET A 219 -4.02 -8.90 4.39
N TRP A 220 -2.93 -9.63 4.59
CA TRP A 220 -2.56 -10.18 5.86
C TRP A 220 -1.06 -9.97 6.09
N SER A 221 -0.65 -10.05 7.34
CA SER A 221 0.75 -10.17 7.74
C SER A 221 0.88 -11.15 8.90
N TYR A 222 1.91 -11.98 8.91
CA TYR A 222 2.14 -12.94 9.98
C TYR A 222 3.47 -12.63 10.69
N CYS A 223 3.44 -12.60 12.01
CA CYS A 223 4.62 -12.48 12.85
C CYS A 223 4.91 -13.83 13.53
N PRO A 224 5.92 -14.60 13.08
CA PRO A 224 6.24 -15.91 13.64
C PRO A 224 6.64 -15.87 15.11
N ALA A 225 7.37 -14.83 15.55
CA ALA A 225 7.90 -14.73 16.92
C ALA A 225 6.81 -14.82 17.99
N ASN A 226 5.65 -14.21 17.73
CA ASN A 226 4.52 -14.20 18.65
C ASN A 226 3.28 -14.92 18.09
N GLN A 227 3.43 -15.58 16.93
CA GLN A 227 2.35 -16.25 16.19
C GLN A 227 1.09 -15.39 16.00
N ILE A 228 1.28 -14.11 15.69
CA ILE A 228 0.18 -13.17 15.44
C ILE A 228 -0.06 -13.05 13.94
N LEU A 229 -1.28 -13.41 13.51
CA LEU A 229 -1.79 -13.13 12.17
C LEU A 229 -2.58 -11.82 12.22
N THR A 230 -2.15 -10.81 11.47
CA THR A 230 -2.90 -9.57 11.31
C THR A 230 -3.67 -9.58 10.00
N LEU A 231 -4.97 -9.35 10.05
CA LEU A 231 -5.88 -9.34 8.91
C LEU A 231 -6.37 -7.92 8.62
N PHE A 232 -6.26 -7.51 7.37
CA PHE A 232 -6.66 -6.19 6.89
C PHE A 232 -7.81 -6.32 5.89
N PRO A 233 -9.05 -6.04 6.31
CA PRO A 233 -10.19 -6.08 5.41
C PRO A 233 -10.27 -4.84 4.49
N SER A 234 -10.88 -5.02 3.32
CA SER A 234 -11.37 -3.94 2.45
C SER A 234 -12.89 -3.99 2.33
N ASN A 235 -13.49 -2.82 2.08
CA ASN A 235 -14.94 -2.64 2.06
C ASN A 235 -15.66 -3.05 3.37
N TYR A 236 -14.91 -3.24 4.45
CA TYR A 236 -15.40 -3.45 5.81
C TYR A 236 -14.64 -2.54 6.77
N ARG A 237 -15.39 -1.74 7.53
CA ARG A 237 -14.85 -0.65 8.38
C ARG A 237 -15.61 -0.54 9.70
N TYR A 238 -16.35 -1.56 10.09
CA TYR A 238 -17.15 -1.56 11.32
C TYR A 238 -16.21 -1.57 12.52
N CYS A 239 -16.37 -0.59 13.42
CA CYS A 239 -15.55 -0.46 14.61
C CYS A 239 -16.41 -0.69 15.85
N HIS A 240 -16.01 -1.65 16.69
CA HIS A 240 -16.73 -2.04 17.91
C HIS A 240 -16.78 -0.91 18.95
N ARG A 241 -15.84 0.04 18.92
CA ARG A 241 -15.84 1.18 19.85
C ARG A 241 -16.95 2.18 19.57
N VAL A 242 -17.17 2.48 18.30
CA VAL A 242 -18.15 3.48 17.86
C VAL A 242 -19.44 2.83 17.35
N GLU A 243 -19.47 1.50 17.32
CA GLU A 243 -20.60 0.65 16.93
C GLU A 243 -21.17 0.95 15.54
N ARG A 244 -20.30 1.40 14.63
CA ARG A 244 -20.65 1.72 13.23
C ARG A 244 -19.44 1.63 12.31
N HIS A 245 -19.70 1.73 11.01
CA HIS A 245 -18.62 1.86 10.01
C HIS A 245 -17.96 3.24 10.06
N HIS A 246 -16.63 3.27 10.00
CA HIS A 246 -15.89 4.49 9.71
C HIS A 246 -16.11 4.93 8.25
N ARG A 247 -16.15 6.25 8.02
CA ARG A 247 -16.37 6.83 6.69
C ARG A 247 -15.20 6.58 5.75
N SER A 248 -13.97 6.63 6.27
CA SER A 248 -12.74 6.58 5.47
C SER A 248 -11.65 5.69 6.07
N ASN A 249 -11.51 5.67 7.40
CA ASN A 249 -10.46 4.92 8.07
C ASN A 249 -10.79 3.42 8.13
N HIS A 250 -9.75 2.60 8.11
CA HIS A 250 -9.89 1.15 8.11
C HIS A 250 -9.79 0.56 9.51
N VAL A 251 -10.39 -0.61 9.71
CA VAL A 251 -10.16 -1.47 10.88
C VAL A 251 -9.27 -2.63 10.46
N TYR A 252 -8.63 -3.26 11.43
CA TYR A 252 -7.82 -4.47 11.23
C TYR A 252 -7.94 -5.37 12.44
N PHE A 253 -7.66 -6.65 12.25
CA PHE A 253 -7.80 -7.66 13.30
C PHE A 253 -6.44 -8.28 13.61
N LEU A 254 -6.13 -8.45 14.89
CA LEU A 254 -4.99 -9.22 15.34
C LEU A 254 -5.52 -10.55 15.85
N VAL A 255 -5.10 -11.63 15.23
CA VAL A 255 -5.42 -13.00 15.60
C VAL A 255 -4.21 -13.57 16.32
N ASN A 256 -4.39 -13.93 17.59
CA ASN A 256 -3.41 -14.68 18.35
C ASN A 256 -3.69 -16.18 18.15
N LEU A 257 -2.82 -16.85 17.41
CA LEU A 257 -3.00 -18.28 17.08
C LEU A 257 -2.72 -19.21 18.28
N VAL A 258 -1.97 -18.73 19.27
CA VAL A 258 -1.66 -19.49 20.49
C VAL A 258 -2.80 -19.38 21.49
N GLU A 259 -3.27 -18.16 21.77
CA GLU A 259 -4.40 -17.92 22.66
C GLU A 259 -5.76 -18.22 22.02
N GLN A 260 -5.78 -18.55 20.72
CA GLN A 260 -6.98 -18.83 19.93
C GLN A 260 -8.03 -17.74 20.10
N SER A 261 -7.59 -16.49 19.96
CA SER A 261 -8.45 -15.32 20.12
C SER A 261 -8.10 -14.24 19.12
N PHE A 262 -9.00 -13.29 18.95
CA PHE A 262 -8.74 -12.13 18.12
C PHE A 262 -9.21 -10.84 18.75
N GLU A 263 -8.62 -9.75 18.29
CA GLU A 263 -8.96 -8.40 18.70
C GLU A 263 -9.06 -7.49 17.48
N GLN A 264 -9.93 -6.48 17.59
CA GLN A 264 -10.04 -5.42 16.61
C GLN A 264 -9.22 -4.20 17.04
N ARG A 265 -8.56 -3.61 16.04
CA ARG A 265 -7.88 -2.31 16.11
C ARG A 265 -8.35 -1.41 14.98
N CYS A 266 -8.08 -0.11 15.11
CA CYS A 266 -8.52 0.89 14.16
C CYS A 266 -7.37 1.81 13.74
N PHE A 267 -7.37 2.22 12.46
CA PHE A 267 -6.49 3.27 11.95
C PHE A 267 -7.06 4.69 12.18
N ASP A 268 -8.30 4.80 12.64
CA ASP A 268 -8.92 6.08 12.91
C ASP A 268 -8.18 6.83 14.04
N PRO A 269 -7.81 8.12 13.86
CA PRO A 269 -7.07 8.88 14.87
C PRO A 269 -7.78 8.92 16.23
N ASP A 270 -9.11 8.95 16.24
CA ASP A 270 -9.85 8.97 17.51
C ASP A 270 -9.81 7.60 18.20
N CYS A 271 -9.51 6.55 17.45
CA CYS A 271 -9.47 5.15 17.89
C CYS A 271 -8.08 4.51 17.86
N HIS A 272 -7.00 5.25 17.61
CA HIS A 272 -5.66 4.65 17.45
C HIS A 272 -5.14 3.91 18.71
N LYS A 273 -5.62 4.28 19.90
CA LYS A 273 -5.31 3.59 21.18
C LYS A 273 -6.33 2.51 21.54
N TYR A 274 -7.42 2.40 20.78
CA TYR A 274 -8.46 1.41 21.07
C TYR A 274 -7.93 0.00 20.86
N ARG A 275 -8.33 -0.88 21.76
CA ARG A 275 -8.20 -2.33 21.73
C ARG A 275 -9.59 -2.86 22.06
N SER A 276 -10.18 -3.70 21.22
CA SER A 276 -11.39 -4.40 21.64
C SER A 276 -11.06 -5.43 22.73
N ASN A 277 -12.08 -6.05 23.31
CA ASN A 277 -11.88 -7.29 24.05
C ASN A 277 -11.27 -8.36 23.12
N ALA A 278 -10.59 -9.33 23.73
CA ALA A 278 -10.19 -10.56 23.05
C ALA A 278 -11.42 -11.45 22.89
N PHE A 279 -11.78 -11.73 21.64
CA PHE A 279 -12.88 -12.61 21.29
C PHE A 279 -12.33 -14.01 21.02
N PRO A 280 -12.91 -15.07 21.61
CA PRO A 280 -12.45 -16.42 21.38
C PRO A 280 -12.72 -16.85 19.93
N LEU A 281 -11.80 -17.61 19.36
CA LEU A 281 -11.97 -18.28 18.08
C LEU A 281 -12.40 -19.74 18.30
N PRO A 282 -13.26 -20.30 17.42
CA PRO A 282 -13.62 -21.71 17.47
C PRO A 282 -12.39 -22.62 17.32
N ALA A 283 -12.33 -23.69 18.10
CA ALA A 283 -11.18 -24.62 18.13
C ALA A 283 -10.99 -25.34 16.78
N GLU A 284 -12.07 -25.51 16.01
CA GLU A 284 -12.07 -26.17 14.71
C GLU A 284 -11.27 -25.40 13.65
N LEU A 285 -10.97 -24.12 13.89
CA LEU A 285 -10.12 -23.31 13.00
C LEU A 285 -8.63 -23.68 13.11
N PHE A 286 -8.26 -24.50 14.09
CA PHE A 286 -6.88 -24.87 14.39
C PHE A 286 -6.67 -26.38 14.22
N PRO A 287 -6.90 -26.95 13.02
CA PRO A 287 -6.84 -28.39 12.80
C PRO A 287 -5.48 -29.00 13.15
N TRP A 288 -4.39 -28.24 13.05
CA TRP A 288 -3.04 -28.67 13.44
C TRP A 288 -2.86 -28.94 14.93
N ASN A 289 -3.72 -28.39 15.79
CA ASN A 289 -3.71 -28.73 17.22
C ASN A 289 -4.19 -30.16 17.48
N PHE A 290 -4.85 -30.79 16.50
CA PHE A 290 -5.33 -32.18 16.56
C PHE A 290 -4.44 -33.15 15.77
N LEU A 291 -3.33 -32.66 15.19
CA LEU A 291 -2.38 -33.46 14.41
C LEU A 291 -1.16 -33.92 15.22
N THR A 292 -1.17 -33.72 16.54
CA THR A 292 -0.17 -34.30 17.43
C THR A 292 -0.60 -35.71 17.86
N ASP A 293 -0.29 -36.68 17.00
CA ASP A 293 0.01 -38.07 17.36
C ASP A 293 1.38 -38.44 16.75
#